data_AF-A0A7K8QW68-F1
#
_entry.id   AF-A0A7K8QW68-F1
#
_cell.length_a   1.000
_cell.length_b   1.000
_cell.length_c   1.000
_cell.angle_alpha   90.00
_cell.angle_beta   90.00
_cell.angle_gamma   90.00
#
_symmetry.space_group_name_H-M   'P 1'
#
loop_
_entity.id
_entity.type
_entity.pdbx_description
1 polymer ?
#
loop_
_entity_poly.entity_id
_entity_poly.type
_entity_poly.pdbx_seq_one_letter_code
_entity_poly.pdbx_strand_id
1 'polypeptide(L)'
;LDISMISMISSPPGLSPAHGSLLDLHKMIGEVTGKNALLHYGFYGCYCGLGGKGQPKDATDRCCQLHDTCYLQLQSYSCDAKLKRYHYNWHHGRPSCRNDSRCAQHSCECDRSLALCLRRNVWSYGKRYQFYPNYLCR
;
A
#
# COMPACT_ATOMS: atom_id res chain seq x y z
N LEU A 1 9.76 24.33 -15.45
CA LEU A 1 9.42 25.00 -14.17
C LEU A 1 7.98 25.44 -14.31
N ASP A 2 7.05 24.60 -13.87
CA ASP A 2 5.63 24.93 -13.93
C ASP A 2 5.11 25.09 -12.49
N ILE A 3 4.58 26.28 -12.22
CA ILE A 3 4.26 26.79 -10.89
C ILE A 3 2.81 26.38 -10.61
N SER A 4 2.63 25.21 -9.99
CA SER A 4 1.35 24.83 -9.38
C SER A 4 1.50 24.01 -8.09
N MET A 5 2.67 24.04 -7.45
CA MET A 5 2.90 23.42 -6.14
C MET A 5 3.07 24.43 -5.00
N ILE A 6 2.24 25.47 -4.96
CA ILE A 6 2.09 26.30 -3.75
C ILE A 6 0.61 26.62 -3.55
N SER A 7 -0.13 25.67 -2.98
CA SER A 7 -1.30 25.99 -2.16
C SER A 7 -1.59 24.83 -1.20
N MET A 8 -0.80 24.77 -0.13
CA MET A 8 -1.07 23.93 1.05
C MET A 8 -0.78 24.74 2.32
N ILE A 9 -1.30 25.97 2.40
CA ILE A 9 -1.32 26.75 3.65
C ILE A 9 -2.74 27.30 3.85
N SER A 10 -3.62 26.42 4.32
CA SER A 10 -4.78 26.71 5.19
C SER A 10 -5.72 25.49 5.20
N SER A 11 -5.38 24.48 6.00
CA SER A 11 -6.36 23.44 6.33
C SER A 11 -7.35 24.02 7.35
N PRO A 12 -8.67 23.86 7.17
CA PRO A 12 -9.66 24.28 8.17
C PRO A 12 -9.47 23.48 9.49
N PRO A 13 -9.77 24.06 10.66
CA PRO A 13 -9.65 23.35 11.94
C PRO A 13 -10.69 22.24 11.98
N GLY A 14 -10.24 20.99 11.83
CA GLY A 14 -11.10 19.81 11.82
C GLY A 14 -10.67 18.68 10.88
N LEU A 15 -9.78 18.94 9.92
CA LEU A 15 -9.14 17.86 9.16
C LEU A 15 -7.87 17.41 9.91
N SER A 16 -8.02 16.40 10.78
CA SER A 16 -6.89 15.53 11.09
C SER A 16 -6.27 15.09 9.77
N PRO A 17 -4.93 15.09 9.62
CA PRO A 17 -4.33 14.37 8.52
C PRO A 17 -4.90 12.95 8.60
N ALA A 18 -5.37 12.40 7.48
CA ALA A 18 -5.91 11.05 7.47
C ALA A 18 -4.77 10.07 7.77
N HIS A 19 -4.44 9.90 9.05
CA HIS A 19 -3.49 8.93 9.60
C HIS A 19 -4.14 7.51 9.60
N GLY A 20 -4.91 7.21 8.54
CA GLY A 20 -5.68 5.99 8.30
C GLY A 20 -4.87 4.90 7.59
N SER A 21 -5.56 3.90 7.00
CA SER A 21 -5.07 2.57 6.58
C SER A 21 -3.62 2.46 6.08
N LEU A 22 -3.09 3.49 5.39
CA LEU A 22 -1.71 3.47 4.89
C LEU A 22 -0.69 3.31 6.03
N LEU A 23 -0.95 3.86 7.22
CA LEU A 23 -0.12 3.61 8.40
C LEU A 23 -0.26 2.17 8.90
N ASP A 24 -1.47 1.61 8.87
CA ASP A 24 -1.71 0.21 9.23
C ASP A 24 -1.01 -0.74 8.24
N LEU A 25 -1.05 -0.42 6.93
CA LEU A 25 -0.34 -1.10 5.86
C LEU A 25 1.17 -1.04 6.07
N HIS A 26 1.73 0.17 6.26
CA HIS A 26 3.17 0.34 6.49
C HIS A 26 3.64 -0.43 7.72
N LYS A 27 2.87 -0.39 8.81
CA LYS A 27 3.14 -1.18 10.01
C LYS A 27 3.13 -2.68 9.69
N MET A 28 2.08 -3.17 9.02
CA MET A 28 1.95 -4.59 8.70
C MET A 28 3.06 -5.08 7.77
N ILE A 29 3.41 -4.33 6.71
CA ILE A 29 4.55 -4.65 5.84
C ILE A 29 5.83 -4.68 6.67
N GLY A 30 6.04 -3.70 7.57
CA GLY A 30 7.21 -3.65 8.44
C GLY A 30 7.33 -4.89 9.33
N GLU A 31 6.26 -5.26 10.02
CA GLU A 31 6.22 -6.44 10.90
C GLU A 31 6.36 -7.76 10.12
N VAL A 32 5.79 -7.86 8.91
CA VAL A 32 5.80 -9.08 8.09
C VAL A 32 7.11 -9.28 7.32
N THR A 33 7.73 -8.22 6.82
CA THR A 33 8.91 -8.28 5.95
C THR A 33 10.21 -7.90 6.65
N GLY A 34 10.14 -7.27 7.82
CA GLY A 34 11.30 -6.71 8.52
C GLY A 34 11.92 -5.48 7.84
N LYS A 35 11.25 -4.90 6.84
CA LYS A 35 11.74 -3.75 6.07
C LYS A 35 10.93 -2.49 6.36
N ASN A 36 11.58 -1.33 6.31
CA ASN A 36 10.85 -0.06 6.31
C ASN A 36 9.99 0.03 5.03
N ALA A 37 8.68 -0.02 5.19
CA ALA A 37 7.72 -0.13 4.09
C ALA A 37 7.79 1.07 3.12
N LEU A 38 7.83 2.28 3.66
CA LEU A 38 7.89 3.51 2.87
C LEU A 38 9.17 3.54 2.02
N LEU A 39 10.32 3.27 2.62
CA LEU A 39 11.60 3.32 1.93
C LEU A 39 11.75 2.21 0.90
N HIS A 40 11.34 0.98 1.22
CA HIS A 40 11.61 -0.18 0.36
C HIS A 40 10.55 -0.44 -0.70
N TYR A 41 9.30 -0.11 -0.40
CA TYR A 41 8.14 -0.47 -1.22
C TYR A 41 7.29 0.73 -1.64
N GLY A 42 7.37 1.88 -0.97
CA GLY A 42 6.49 3.03 -1.26
C GLY A 42 6.62 3.63 -2.66
N PHE A 43 7.73 3.35 -3.36
CA PHE A 43 8.01 3.80 -4.73
C PHE A 43 8.74 2.71 -5.53
N TYR A 44 8.34 1.45 -5.31
CA TYR A 44 9.03 0.30 -5.91
C TYR A 44 8.39 -0.11 -7.23
N GLY A 45 9.21 -0.25 -8.27
CA GLY A 45 8.74 -0.71 -9.57
C GLY A 45 7.71 0.22 -10.20
N CYS A 46 6.67 -0.34 -10.78
CA CYS A 46 5.63 0.39 -11.51
C CYS A 46 4.30 0.49 -10.78
N TYR A 47 4.09 -0.34 -9.77
CA TYR A 47 2.82 -0.47 -9.07
C TYR A 47 2.91 -0.17 -7.58
N CYS A 48 4.06 -0.38 -6.92
CA CYS A 48 4.13 -0.06 -5.50
C CYS A 48 4.22 1.46 -5.28
N GLY A 49 3.15 2.06 -4.77
CA GLY A 49 3.05 3.48 -4.49
C GLY A 49 1.81 4.13 -5.09
N LEU A 50 1.96 5.36 -5.57
CA LEU A 50 0.89 6.06 -6.29
C LEU A 50 1.00 5.79 -7.79
N GLY A 51 -0.06 5.26 -8.40
CA GLY A 51 -0.16 5.03 -9.84
C GLY A 51 -0.41 3.57 -10.19
N GLY A 52 0.33 3.06 -11.19
CA GLY A 52 0.17 1.70 -11.70
C GLY A 52 -0.11 1.66 -13.20
N LYS A 53 0.89 1.31 -14.02
CA LYS A 53 0.71 1.06 -15.46
C LYS A 53 1.80 0.14 -16.00
N GLY A 54 1.51 -0.48 -17.15
CA GLY A 54 2.48 -1.31 -17.86
C GLY A 54 2.77 -2.64 -17.18
N GLN A 55 3.93 -3.21 -17.46
CA GLN A 55 4.32 -4.50 -16.90
C GLN A 55 5.03 -4.36 -15.54
N PRO A 56 4.65 -5.18 -14.53
CA PRO A 56 5.40 -5.25 -13.27
C PRO A 56 6.87 -5.63 -13.50
N LYS A 57 7.78 -4.99 -12.77
CA LYS A 57 9.23 -5.19 -12.94
C LYS A 57 9.74 -6.53 -12.43
N ASP A 58 9.06 -7.09 -11.43
CA ASP A 58 9.35 -8.40 -10.86
C ASP A 58 8.14 -8.90 -10.04
N ALA A 59 8.33 -10.02 -9.33
CA ALA A 59 7.29 -10.60 -8.49
C ALA A 59 6.92 -9.74 -7.26
N THR A 60 7.82 -8.89 -6.77
CA THR A 60 7.54 -7.92 -5.71
C THR A 60 6.59 -6.84 -6.23
N ASP A 61 6.88 -6.28 -7.40
CA ASP A 61 6.03 -5.27 -8.05
C ASP A 61 4.66 -5.85 -8.44
N ARG A 62 4.61 -7.13 -8.84
CA ARG A 62 3.34 -7.84 -9.10
C ARG A 62 2.46 -7.93 -7.85
N CYS A 63 3.03 -8.03 -6.65
CA CYS A 63 2.24 -7.99 -5.41
C CYS A 63 1.48 -6.66 -5.27
N CYS A 64 2.11 -5.55 -5.64
CA CYS A 64 1.51 -4.23 -5.59
C CYS A 64 0.43 -4.06 -6.66
N GLN A 65 0.64 -4.59 -7.88
CA GLN A 65 -0.41 -4.60 -8.91
C GLN A 65 -1.68 -5.35 -8.44
N LEU A 66 -1.51 -6.47 -7.73
CA LEU A 66 -2.63 -7.21 -7.15
C LEU A 66 -3.31 -6.42 -6.02
N HIS A 67 -2.53 -5.70 -5.20
CA HIS A 67 -3.04 -4.83 -4.15
C HIS A 67 -3.87 -3.67 -4.71
N ASP A 68 -3.39 -3.00 -5.76
CA ASP A 68 -4.13 -1.95 -6.46
C ASP A 68 -5.45 -2.49 -7.01
N THR A 69 -5.44 -3.68 -7.59
CA THR A 69 -6.65 -4.35 -8.08
C THR A 69 -7.65 -4.58 -6.92
N CYS A 70 -7.16 -5.01 -5.76
CA CYS A 70 -7.97 -5.21 -4.57
C CYS A 70 -8.60 -3.88 -4.10
N TYR A 71 -7.81 -2.81 -4.04
CA TYR A 71 -8.29 -1.49 -3.66
C TYR A 71 -9.32 -0.92 -4.65
N LEU A 72 -9.11 -1.10 -5.95
CA LEU A 72 -10.08 -0.71 -6.98
C LEU A 72 -11.41 -1.45 -6.82
N GLN A 73 -11.37 -2.74 -6.49
CA GLN A 73 -12.57 -3.51 -6.21
C GLN A 73 -13.29 -3.00 -4.96
N LEU A 74 -12.57 -2.58 -3.91
CA LEU A 74 -13.19 -1.97 -2.73
C LEU A 74 -13.81 -0.61 -3.03
N GLN A 75 -13.17 0.19 -3.88
CA GLN A 75 -13.70 1.47 -4.34
C GLN A 75 -15.07 1.30 -5.02
N SER A 76 -15.28 0.21 -5.80
CA SER A 76 -16.57 -0.07 -6.45
C SER A 76 -17.70 -0.42 -5.46
N TYR A 77 -17.35 -0.78 -4.23
CA TYR A 77 -18.27 -0.96 -3.11
C TYR A 77 -18.35 0.25 -2.18
N SER A 78 -17.88 1.42 -2.61
CA SER A 78 -17.80 2.65 -1.81
C SER A 78 -16.96 2.51 -0.53
N CYS A 79 -15.98 1.61 -0.53
CA CYS A 79 -14.98 1.49 0.53
C CYS A 79 -13.69 2.19 0.08
N ASP A 80 -13.39 3.36 0.65
CA ASP A 80 -12.06 3.96 0.48
C ASP A 80 -11.04 3.24 1.36
N ALA A 81 -10.38 2.25 0.76
CA ALA A 81 -9.45 1.41 1.49
C ALA A 81 -8.29 2.21 2.06
N LYS A 82 -7.80 3.24 1.34
CA LYS A 82 -6.65 4.07 1.74
C LYS A 82 -6.91 4.82 3.04
N LEU A 83 -8.15 5.26 3.26
CA LEU A 83 -8.54 6.00 4.47
C LEU A 83 -9.08 5.09 5.58
N LYS A 84 -9.60 3.90 5.23
CA LYS A 84 -10.30 3.04 6.19
C LYS A 84 -9.34 2.35 7.17
N ARG A 85 -9.34 2.83 8.42
CA ARG A 85 -8.67 2.14 9.53
C ARG A 85 -9.26 0.76 9.80
N TYR A 86 -8.39 -0.16 10.21
CA TYR A 86 -8.75 -1.53 10.59
C TYR A 86 -7.88 -2.04 11.73
N HIS A 87 -8.26 -3.19 12.28
CA HIS A 87 -7.47 -3.90 13.29
C HIS A 87 -7.09 -5.31 12.82
N TYR A 88 -5.92 -5.77 13.24
CA TYR A 88 -5.45 -7.13 13.02
C TYR A 88 -4.72 -7.65 14.25
N ASN A 89 -4.74 -8.97 14.39
CA ASN A 89 -4.01 -9.72 15.40
C ASN A 89 -2.89 -10.53 14.73
N TRP A 90 -2.02 -11.12 15.55
CA TRP A 90 -1.01 -12.07 15.10
C TRP A 90 -1.37 -13.48 15.54
N HIS A 91 -1.46 -14.40 14.58
CA HIS A 91 -1.67 -15.82 14.83
C HIS A 91 -0.63 -16.63 14.07
N HIS A 92 0.12 -17.47 14.78
CA HIS A 92 1.16 -18.34 14.20
C HIS A 92 2.14 -17.60 13.27
N GLY A 93 2.65 -16.44 13.70
CA GLY A 93 3.63 -15.65 12.94
C GLY A 93 3.07 -15.02 11.65
N ARG A 94 1.75 -14.85 11.56
CA ARG A 94 1.08 -14.18 10.44
C ARG A 94 0.01 -13.21 10.95
N PRO A 95 -0.18 -12.07 10.30
CA PRO A 95 -1.30 -11.19 10.60
C PRO A 95 -2.62 -11.90 10.28
N SER A 96 -3.67 -11.58 11.04
CA SER A 96 -5.04 -12.05 10.87
C SER A 96 -5.98 -10.87 11.10
N CYS A 97 -6.83 -10.56 10.11
CA CYS A 97 -7.74 -9.43 10.20
C CYS A 97 -8.85 -9.68 11.20
N ARG A 98 -9.21 -8.66 11.98
CA ARG A 98 -10.33 -8.74 12.91
C ARG A 98 -11.65 -8.60 12.16
N ASN A 99 -12.71 -9.16 12.74
CA ASN A 99 -14.05 -9.02 12.24
C ASN A 99 -14.61 -7.65 12.66
N ASP A 100 -14.32 -6.63 11.86
CA ASP A 100 -14.80 -5.25 12.03
C ASP A 100 -15.92 -4.95 10.99
N SER A 101 -16.11 -3.69 10.62
CA SER A 101 -16.98 -3.36 9.48
C SER A 101 -16.49 -4.01 8.18
N ARG A 102 -17.41 -4.33 7.26
CA ARG A 102 -17.09 -4.88 5.92
C ARG A 102 -15.91 -4.16 5.24
N CYS A 103 -15.92 -2.83 5.15
CA CYS A 103 -14.81 -2.10 4.53
C CYS A 103 -13.49 -2.27 5.29
N ALA A 104 -13.50 -2.24 6.62
CA ALA A 104 -12.28 -2.40 7.42
C ALA A 104 -11.69 -3.81 7.26
N GLN A 105 -12.53 -4.83 7.33
CA GLN A 105 -12.11 -6.22 7.18
C GLN A 105 -11.51 -6.46 5.79
N HIS A 106 -12.16 -6.00 4.73
CA HIS A 106 -11.62 -6.19 3.38
C HIS A 106 -10.38 -5.35 3.09
N SER A 107 -10.29 -4.09 3.58
CA SER A 107 -9.05 -3.31 3.49
C SER A 107 -7.90 -4.04 4.16
N CYS A 108 -8.13 -4.58 5.36
CA CYS A 108 -7.14 -5.37 6.08
C CYS A 108 -6.70 -6.60 5.27
N GLU A 109 -7.63 -7.32 4.63
CA GLU A 109 -7.27 -8.52 3.85
C GLU A 109 -6.51 -8.18 2.57
N CYS A 110 -6.78 -7.03 1.91
CA CYS A 110 -5.94 -6.53 0.82
C CYS A 110 -4.50 -6.29 1.31
N ASP A 111 -4.35 -5.57 2.41
CA ASP A 111 -3.04 -5.21 2.99
C ASP A 111 -2.27 -6.43 3.50
N ARG A 112 -2.97 -7.34 4.16
CA ARG A 112 -2.45 -8.64 4.61
C ARG A 112 -1.94 -9.47 3.43
N SER A 113 -2.71 -9.51 2.35
CA SER A 113 -2.33 -10.23 1.14
C SER A 113 -1.08 -9.62 0.51
N LEU A 114 -0.99 -8.28 0.44
CA LEU A 114 0.20 -7.57 0.00
C LEU A 114 1.41 -7.91 0.87
N ALA A 115 1.34 -7.71 2.19
CA ALA A 115 2.45 -7.94 3.10
C ALA A 115 2.99 -9.39 3.02
N LEU A 116 2.09 -10.38 2.96
CA LEU A 116 2.47 -11.78 2.81
C LEU A 116 3.04 -12.10 1.42
N CYS A 117 2.54 -11.46 0.37
CA CYS A 117 3.09 -11.58 -0.99
C CYS A 117 4.51 -11.02 -1.05
N LEU A 118 4.74 -9.83 -0.49
CA LEU A 118 6.07 -9.21 -0.42
C LEU A 118 7.05 -10.11 0.33
N ARG A 119 6.66 -10.68 1.48
CA ARG A 119 7.49 -11.62 2.25
C ARG A 119 7.89 -12.85 1.43
N ARG A 120 6.98 -13.41 0.64
CA ARG A 120 7.26 -14.58 -0.20
C ARG A 120 8.18 -14.25 -1.38
N ASN A 121 8.14 -13.01 -1.86
CA ASN A 121 8.89 -12.57 -3.04
C ASN A 121 10.12 -11.70 -2.69
N VAL A 122 10.63 -11.76 -1.45
CA VAL A 122 11.85 -11.03 -1.05
C VAL A 122 13.04 -11.38 -1.94
N TRP A 123 13.09 -12.62 -2.47
CA TRP A 123 14.13 -13.07 -3.40
C TRP A 123 14.13 -12.30 -4.72
N SER A 124 12.97 -11.82 -5.16
CA SER A 124 12.84 -11.07 -6.42
C SER A 124 13.13 -9.58 -6.24
N TYR A 125 13.34 -9.11 -5.00
CA TYR A 125 13.56 -7.70 -4.71
C TYR A 125 14.88 -7.21 -5.34
N GLY A 126 14.77 -6.33 -6.32
CA GLY A 126 15.88 -5.63 -6.95
C GLY A 126 15.98 -4.19 -6.45
N LYS A 127 17.09 -3.84 -5.80
CA LYS A 127 17.37 -2.44 -5.36
C LYS A 127 17.25 -1.41 -6.48
N ARG A 128 17.53 -1.79 -7.73
CA ARG A 128 17.36 -0.91 -8.91
C ARG A 128 15.92 -0.48 -9.20
N TYR A 129 14.94 -1.16 -8.63
CA TYR A 129 13.52 -0.82 -8.75
C TYR A 129 13.02 -0.04 -7.54
N GLN A 130 13.85 0.19 -6.53
CA GLN A 130 13.54 1.11 -5.43
C GLN A 130 13.59 2.55 -5.97
N PHE A 131 12.56 3.35 -5.70
CA PHE A 131 12.39 4.69 -6.28
C PHE A 131 12.37 4.70 -7.81
N TYR A 132 11.73 3.69 -8.42
CA TYR A 132 11.70 3.55 -9.87
C TYR A 132 10.78 4.62 -10.49
N PRO A 133 11.22 5.37 -11.52
CA PRO A 133 10.40 6.42 -12.10
C PRO A 133 9.20 5.89 -12.90
N ASN A 134 7.98 6.23 -12.48
CA ASN A 134 6.73 5.77 -13.11
C ASN A 134 6.59 6.09 -14.61
N TYR A 135 7.29 7.11 -15.12
CA TYR A 135 7.27 7.42 -16.56
C TYR A 135 7.99 6.38 -17.43
N LEU A 136 8.84 5.54 -16.83
CA LEU A 136 9.52 4.41 -17.49
C LEU A 136 8.66 3.14 -17.53
N CYS A 137 7.48 3.17 -16.91
CA CYS A 137 6.53 2.06 -16.93
C CYS A 137 5.77 2.03 -18.25
N ARG A 138 5.81 0.87 -18.92
CA ARG A 138 5.24 0.61 -20.25
C ARG A 138 4.56 -0.75 -20.24
#